data_AF-A0A1G7UZS3-F1
#
_entry.id   AF-A0A1G7UZS3-F1
#
_cell.length_a   1.000
_cell.length_b   1.000
_cell.length_c   1.000
_cell.angle_alpha   90.00
_cell.angle_beta   90.00
_cell.angle_gamma   90.00
#
_symmetry.space_group_name_H-M   'P 1'
#
loop_
_entity.id
_entity.type
_entity.pdbx_description
1 polymer ?
#
loop_
_entity_poly.entity_id
_entity_poly.type
_entity_poly.pdbx_seq_one_letter_code
_entity_poly.pdbx_strand_id
1 'polypeptide(L)'
;MTAAPELSERVAGRLYAHGDHAVRTLEAVAAAEANRVRRTRELPEADPPPTGDRLAAMCRRIARRALATRRADGIDGATAYHEAGESPAWARAERPVAQVGEMLFYDPAGSAGGETGSQHS
;
A
#
# COMPACT_ATOMS: atom_id res chain seq x y z
N MET A 1 14.27 18.49 4.13
CA MET A 1 13.23 18.10 5.11
C MET A 1 11.91 18.08 4.37
N THR A 2 11.42 16.91 3.96
CA THR A 2 10.10 16.80 3.35
C THR A 2 9.03 17.04 4.41
N ALA A 3 8.08 17.94 4.16
CA ALA A 3 7.05 18.23 5.13
C ALA A 3 6.06 17.06 5.20
N ALA A 4 5.83 16.51 6.41
CA ALA A 4 4.79 15.51 6.67
C ALA A 4 3.41 15.80 6.01
N PRO A 5 2.92 17.06 5.92
CA PRO A 5 1.70 17.37 5.16
C PRO A 5 1.78 17.00 3.67
N GLU A 6 2.87 17.29 2.96
CA GLU A 6 3.01 16.97 1.54
C GLU A 6 2.97 15.46 1.29
N LEU A 7 3.60 14.69 2.17
CA LEU A 7 3.59 13.23 2.11
C LEU A 7 2.16 12.69 2.30
N SER A 8 1.40 13.23 3.24
CA SER A 8 0.03 12.82 3.48
C SER A 8 -0.90 13.12 2.30
N GLU A 9 -0.71 14.25 1.60
CA GLU A 9 -1.52 14.59 0.42
C GLU A 9 -1.20 13.66 -0.76
N ARG A 10 0.07 13.31 -0.98
CA ARG A 10 0.47 12.37 -2.05
C ARG A 10 -0.08 10.96 -1.81
N VAL A 11 0.01 10.45 -0.58
CA VAL A 11 -0.60 9.16 -0.23
C VAL A 11 -2.11 9.24 -0.41
N ALA A 12 -2.75 10.33 0.01
CA ALA A 12 -4.19 10.52 -0.18
C ALA A 12 -4.61 10.59 -1.65
N GLY A 13 -3.79 11.18 -2.52
CA GLY A 13 -3.99 11.22 -3.96
C GLY A 13 -4.01 9.82 -4.58
N ARG A 14 -3.06 8.97 -4.18
CA ARG A 14 -3.05 7.56 -4.61
C ARG A 14 -4.26 6.79 -4.12
N LEU A 15 -4.65 6.98 -2.86
CA LEU A 15 -5.88 6.36 -2.32
C LEU A 15 -7.12 6.80 -3.11
N TYR A 16 -7.21 8.08 -3.45
CA TYR A 16 -8.33 8.62 -4.21
C TYR A 16 -8.39 8.06 -5.64
N ALA A 17 -7.24 7.80 -6.28
CA ALA A 17 -7.18 7.19 -7.60
C ALA A 17 -7.74 5.76 -7.64
N HIS A 18 -7.73 5.04 -6.52
CA HIS A 18 -8.36 3.73 -6.39
C HIS A 18 -9.89 3.80 -6.29
N GLY A 19 -10.49 4.99 -6.13
CA GLY A 19 -11.94 5.15 -6.14
C GLY A 19 -12.65 4.57 -4.90
N ASP A 20 -13.89 4.10 -5.10
CA ASP A 20 -14.81 3.69 -4.03
C ASP A 20 -14.60 2.24 -3.57
N HIS A 21 -13.36 1.87 -3.24
CA HIS A 21 -13.16 0.62 -2.52
C HIS A 21 -13.63 0.74 -1.06
N ALA A 22 -13.96 -0.41 -0.47
CA ALA A 22 -14.23 -0.50 0.95
C ALA A 22 -13.11 0.15 1.79
N VAL A 23 -13.47 0.85 2.87
CA VAL A 23 -12.54 1.57 3.74
C VAL A 23 -11.35 0.70 4.17
N ARG A 24 -11.59 -0.58 4.48
CA ARG A 24 -10.56 -1.54 4.88
C ARG A 24 -9.49 -1.75 3.79
N THR A 25 -9.90 -1.76 2.52
CA THR A 25 -8.99 -1.84 1.37
C THR A 25 -8.16 -0.57 1.25
N LEU A 26 -8.79 0.61 1.38
CA LEU A 26 -8.07 1.88 1.38
C LEU A 26 -7.08 1.99 2.55
N GLU A 27 -7.43 1.47 3.72
CA GLU A 27 -6.51 1.37 4.87
C GLU A 27 -5.30 0.47 4.57
N ALA A 28 -5.53 -0.69 3.93
CA ALA A 28 -4.46 -1.61 3.54
C ALA A 28 -3.55 -1.00 2.47
N VAL A 29 -4.10 -0.30 1.48
CA VAL A 29 -3.30 0.44 0.49
C VAL A 29 -2.48 1.54 1.17
N ALA A 30 -3.09 2.33 2.05
CA ALA A 30 -2.41 3.41 2.77
C ALA A 30 -1.25 2.88 3.63
N ALA A 31 -1.47 1.73 4.26
CA ALA A 31 -0.46 1.02 5.01
C ALA A 31 0.73 0.63 4.12
N ALA A 32 0.49 0.10 2.92
CA ALA A 32 1.54 -0.31 2.00
C ALA A 32 2.35 0.90 1.50
N GLU A 33 1.69 2.02 1.21
CA GLU A 33 2.34 3.29 0.88
C GLU A 33 3.21 3.81 2.02
N ALA A 34 2.69 3.79 3.25
CA ALA A 34 3.44 4.22 4.41
C ALA A 34 4.68 3.35 4.65
N ASN A 35 4.58 2.03 4.42
CA ASN A 35 5.72 1.11 4.50
C ASN A 35 6.76 1.42 3.40
N ARG A 36 6.32 1.66 2.16
CA ARG A 36 7.19 2.04 1.05
C ARG A 36 7.98 3.31 1.38
N VAL A 37 7.29 4.36 1.83
CA VAL A 37 7.92 5.64 2.19
C VAL A 37 8.94 5.46 3.32
N ARG A 38 8.63 4.64 4.34
CA ARG A 38 9.59 4.34 5.41
C ARG A 38 10.83 3.62 4.89
N ARG A 39 10.66 2.72 3.93
CA ARG A 39 11.73 1.89 3.39
C ARG A 39 12.62 2.66 2.42
N THR A 40 12.03 3.36 1.44
CA THR A 40 12.79 4.02 0.36
C THR A 40 13.05 5.50 0.64
N ARG A 41 12.31 6.11 1.57
CA ARG A 41 12.26 7.56 1.80
C ARG A 41 11.78 8.37 0.60
N GLU A 42 11.22 7.71 -0.40
CA GLU A 42 10.68 8.36 -1.58
C GLU A 42 9.23 8.77 -1.35
N LEU A 43 8.89 9.92 -1.91
CA LEU A 43 7.52 10.40 -1.95
C LEU A 43 6.82 9.74 -3.14
N PRO A 44 5.66 9.09 -2.95
CA PRO A 44 4.87 8.60 -4.06
C PRO A 44 4.51 9.76 -5.02
N GLU A 45 4.53 9.48 -6.32
CA GLU A 45 4.00 10.39 -7.32
C GLU A 45 2.47 10.26 -7.34
N ALA A 46 1.77 11.37 -7.09
CA ALA A 46 0.33 11.49 -7.21
C ALA A 46 -0.11 12.94 -7.11
N ASP A 47 -1.13 13.28 -7.89
CA ASP A 47 -1.84 14.54 -7.74
C ASP A 47 -2.61 14.57 -6.41
N PRO A 48 -2.65 15.72 -5.72
CA PRO A 48 -3.43 15.85 -4.51
C PRO A 48 -4.92 15.64 -4.84
N PRO A 49 -5.69 14.98 -3.97
CA PRO A 49 -7.11 14.77 -4.22
C PRO A 49 -7.87 16.11 -4.16
N PRO A 50 -9.03 16.23 -4.81
CA PRO A 50 -9.78 17.49 -4.86
C PRO A 50 -10.20 17.97 -3.46
N THR A 51 -10.38 19.29 -3.34
CA THR A 51 -10.90 19.93 -2.12
C THR A 51 -12.43 19.85 -2.11
N GLY A 52 -13.04 19.70 -0.92
CA GLY A 52 -14.50 19.69 -0.76
C GLY A 52 -15.19 18.35 -1.05
N ASP A 53 -14.47 17.36 -1.56
CA ASP A 53 -14.99 16.00 -1.80
C ASP A 53 -14.91 15.13 -0.52
N ARG A 54 -15.95 14.32 -0.27
CA ARG A 54 -16.05 13.48 0.94
C ARG A 54 -15.07 12.30 0.91
N LEU A 55 -14.90 11.65 -0.24
CA LEU A 55 -13.94 10.57 -0.41
C LEU A 55 -12.52 11.11 -0.26
N ALA A 56 -12.22 12.27 -0.85
CA ALA A 56 -10.94 12.95 -0.66
C ALA A 56 -10.64 13.27 0.81
N ALA A 57 -11.63 13.75 1.58
CA ALA A 57 -11.47 14.00 3.00
C ALA A 57 -11.19 12.71 3.80
N MET A 58 -11.86 11.61 3.44
CA MET A 58 -11.61 10.29 4.04
C MET A 58 -10.21 9.77 3.70
N CYS A 59 -9.79 9.82 2.44
CA CYS A 59 -8.46 9.41 2.00
C CYS A 59 -7.35 10.18 2.73
N ARG A 60 -7.51 11.49 2.94
CA ARG A 60 -6.56 12.29 3.75
C ARG A 60 -6.48 11.81 5.21
N ARG A 61 -7.63 11.48 5.82
CA ARG A 61 -7.66 10.96 7.20
C ARG A 61 -6.94 9.61 7.31
N ILE A 62 -7.20 8.71 6.36
CA ILE A 62 -6.56 7.38 6.30
C ILE A 62 -5.05 7.53 6.08
N ALA A 63 -4.63 8.35 5.11
CA ALA A 63 -3.22 8.61 4.82
C ALA A 63 -2.44 9.12 6.04
N ARG A 64 -2.98 10.14 6.73
CA ARG A 64 -2.35 10.70 7.95
C ARG A 64 -2.21 9.64 9.05
N ARG A 65 -3.26 8.83 9.27
CA ARG A 65 -3.24 7.76 10.28
C ARG A 65 -2.18 6.71 9.93
N ALA A 66 -2.15 6.24 8.69
CA ALA A 66 -1.20 5.23 8.23
C ALA A 66 0.26 5.70 8.36
N LEU A 67 0.54 6.97 8.08
CA LEU A 67 1.88 7.56 8.23
C LEU A 67 2.30 7.70 9.70
N ALA A 68 1.36 8.03 10.59
CA ALA A 68 1.62 8.18 12.02
C ALA A 68 1.83 6.84 12.75
N THR A 69 1.24 5.74 12.28
CA THR A 69 1.42 4.41 12.89
C THR A 69 2.79 3.82 12.60
N ARG A 70 3.48 3.25 13.59
CA ARG A 70 4.84 2.69 13.42
C ARG A 70 4.88 1.46 12.49
N ARG A 71 3.86 0.62 12.55
CA ARG A 71 3.61 -0.52 11.67
C ARG A 71 2.11 -0.61 11.48
N ALA A 72 1.66 -0.81 10.25
CA ALA A 72 0.26 -1.03 9.99
C ALA A 72 -0.07 -2.52 10.15
N ASP A 73 -1.14 -2.80 10.88
CA ASP A 73 -1.63 -4.15 11.09
C ASP A 73 -2.32 -4.65 9.81
N GLY A 74 -2.09 -5.92 9.44
CA GLY A 74 -2.89 -6.62 8.43
C GLY A 74 -2.29 -6.84 7.04
N ILE A 75 -1.11 -6.27 6.71
CA ILE A 75 -0.42 -6.51 5.42
C ILE A 75 1.07 -6.85 5.56
N ASP A 76 1.48 -7.30 6.75
CA ASP A 76 2.83 -7.76 7.11
C ASP A 76 4.03 -6.99 6.52
N GLY A 77 3.96 -5.66 6.47
CA GLY A 77 5.06 -4.83 5.96
C GLY A 77 5.13 -4.72 4.43
N ALA A 78 4.13 -5.21 3.71
CA ALA A 78 4.04 -5.08 2.25
C ALA A 78 4.28 -3.64 1.78
N THR A 79 4.96 -3.52 0.64
CA THR A 79 5.31 -2.25 0.00
C THR A 79 4.85 -2.17 -1.47
N ALA A 80 4.35 -3.28 -2.02
CA ALA A 80 3.78 -3.40 -3.36
C ALA A 80 2.41 -4.06 -3.30
N TYR A 81 1.56 -3.75 -4.27
CA TYR A 81 0.21 -4.31 -4.39
C TYR A 81 -0.31 -4.15 -5.82
N HIS A 82 -1.30 -4.95 -6.19
CA HIS A 82 -2.10 -4.79 -7.41
C HIS A 82 -3.51 -5.36 -7.19
N GLU A 83 -4.45 -5.02 -8.08
CA GLU A 83 -5.78 -5.63 -8.08
C GLU A 83 -5.69 -7.11 -8.50
N ALA A 84 -6.48 -7.98 -7.88
CA ALA A 84 -6.45 -9.42 -8.11
C ALA A 84 -6.82 -9.83 -9.55
N GLY A 85 -7.54 -8.97 -10.27
CA GLY A 85 -7.83 -9.13 -11.70
C GLY A 85 -6.65 -8.77 -12.61
N GLU A 86 -5.64 -8.09 -12.10
CA GLU A 86 -4.44 -7.70 -12.83
C GLU A 86 -3.30 -8.70 -12.63
N SER A 87 -2.40 -8.80 -13.61
CA SER A 87 -1.23 -9.69 -13.55
C SER A 87 0.03 -9.00 -14.05
N PRO A 88 0.51 -7.96 -13.31
CA PRO A 88 1.70 -7.22 -13.70
C PRO A 88 2.94 -8.11 -13.67
N ALA A 89 3.89 -7.86 -14.57
CA ALA A 89 5.07 -8.73 -14.76
C ALA A 89 5.89 -8.92 -13.48
N TRP A 90 6.04 -7.87 -12.64
CA TRP A 90 6.77 -7.93 -11.38
C TRP A 90 6.13 -8.87 -10.34
N ALA A 91 4.82 -9.09 -10.41
CA ALA A 91 4.09 -9.92 -9.43
C ALA A 91 4.09 -11.41 -9.78
N ARG A 92 4.38 -11.78 -11.04
CA ARG A 92 4.23 -13.16 -11.54
C ARG A 92 5.08 -14.19 -10.80
N ALA A 93 6.23 -13.78 -10.29
CA ALA A 93 7.17 -14.63 -9.56
C ALA A 93 7.13 -14.38 -8.04
N GLU A 94 6.36 -13.40 -7.58
CA GLU A 94 6.26 -13.03 -6.17
C GLU A 94 5.06 -13.72 -5.52
N ARG A 95 5.22 -14.10 -4.25
CA ARG A 95 4.10 -14.65 -3.46
C ARG A 95 3.44 -13.52 -2.66
N PRO A 96 2.11 -13.32 -2.76
CA PRO A 96 1.45 -12.32 -1.95
C PRO A 96 1.55 -12.67 -0.46
N VAL A 97 1.80 -11.65 0.37
CA VAL A 97 1.87 -11.76 1.84
C VAL A 97 0.51 -11.52 2.49
N ALA A 98 -0.41 -10.83 1.79
CA ALA A 98 -1.77 -10.62 2.23
C ALA A 98 -2.73 -10.37 1.06
N GLN A 99 -4.01 -10.63 1.29
CA GLN A 99 -5.11 -10.23 0.42
C GLN A 99 -6.16 -9.47 1.25
N VAL A 100 -6.56 -8.29 0.80
CA VAL A 100 -7.62 -7.50 1.43
C VAL A 100 -8.61 -7.06 0.36
N GLY A 101 -9.80 -7.65 0.40
CA GLY A 101 -10.77 -7.51 -0.69
C GLY A 101 -10.17 -8.02 -2.01
N GLU A 102 -10.22 -7.19 -3.04
CA GLU A 102 -9.67 -7.48 -4.36
C GLU A 102 -8.21 -7.02 -4.52
N MET A 103 -7.54 -6.62 -3.45
CA MET A 103 -6.14 -6.18 -3.50
C MET A 103 -5.20 -7.27 -2.97
N LEU A 104 -4.18 -7.61 -3.76
CA LEU A 104 -3.08 -8.49 -3.38
C LEU A 104 -1.87 -7.64 -2.97
N PHE A 105 -1.22 -7.99 -1.85
CA PHE A 105 -0.12 -7.24 -1.26
C PHE A 105 1.16 -8.08 -1.21
N TYR A 106 2.31 -7.46 -1.47
CA TYR A 106 3.61 -8.11 -1.62
C TYR A 106 4.71 -7.36 -0.86
N ASP A 107 5.68 -8.12 -0.35
CA ASP A 107 6.94 -7.59 0.17
C ASP A 107 8.14 -8.08 -0.66
N PRO A 108 8.49 -7.42 -1.78
CA PRO A 108 9.55 -7.88 -2.67
C PRO A 108 10.95 -7.90 -2.04
N ALA A 109 11.18 -7.29 -0.87
CA ALA A 109 12.45 -7.42 -0.15
C ALA A 109 12.38 -8.42 1.03
N GLY A 110 11.18 -8.88 1.40
CA GLY A 110 10.94 -9.87 2.45
C GLY A 110 10.79 -11.29 1.91
N SER A 111 10.52 -11.46 0.60
CA SER A 111 10.37 -12.77 -0.05
C SER A 111 11.67 -13.58 -0.22
N ALA A 112 12.85 -13.05 0.15
CA ALA A 112 14.14 -13.73 -0.01
C ALA A 112 14.39 -14.89 1.00
N GLY A 113 13.36 -15.45 1.62
CA GLY A 113 13.46 -16.53 2.60
C GLY A 113 12.32 -17.53 2.47
N GLY A 114 12.36 -18.36 1.43
CA GLY A 114 11.34 -19.36 1.17
C GLY A 114 11.83 -20.53 0.32
N GLU A 115 13.10 -20.93 0.45
CA GLU A 115 13.51 -22.27 0.06
C GLU A 115 12.90 -23.27 1.05
N THR A 116 11.88 -23.99 0.60
CA THR A 116 11.62 -25.34 1.10
C THR A 116 11.66 -26.27 -0.09
N GLY A 117 12.83 -26.88 -0.27
CA GLY A 117 12.88 -28.19 -0.90
C GLY A 117 11.96 -29.11 -0.12
N SER A 118 10.88 -29.56 -0.73
CA SER A 118 10.25 -30.82 -0.35
C SER A 118 10.85 -31.90 -1.24
N GLN A 119 11.84 -32.60 -0.68
CA GLN A 119 12.18 -33.96 -1.06
C GLN A 119 10.87 -34.77 -1.02
N HIS A 120 10.52 -35.41 -2.13
CA HIS A 120 9.62 -36.57 -2.09
C HIS A 120 10.46 -37.79 -2.46
N SER A 121 10.33 -38.80 -1.60
CA SER A 121 11.12 -40.02 -1.49
C SER A 121 11.09 -40.93 -2.72
#